data_AF-X0UQ46-F1
#
_entry.id   AF-X0UQ46-F1
#
_cell.length_a   1.000
_cell.length_b   1.000
_cell.length_c   1.000
_cell.angle_alpha   90.00
_cell.angle_beta   90.00
_cell.angle_gamma   90.00
#
_symmetry.space_group_name_H-M   'P 1'
#
loop_
_entity.id
_entity.type
_entity.pdbx_description
1 polymer ?
#
loop_
_entity_poly.entity_id
_entity_poly.type
_entity_poly.pdbx_seq_one_letter_code
_entity_poly.pdbx_strand_id
1 'polypeptide(L)' 'MKQVVAPVIANSEVMPGVYLIWLESPQIASVSQPGQFVMVRCGEDALLR' A
#
# COMPACT_ATOMS: atom_id res chain seq x y z
N MET A 1 -11.58 2.31 12.74
CA MET A 1 -10.83 1.99 11.51
C MET A 1 -9.45 1.47 11.96
N LYS A 2 -9.04 0.26 11.55
CA LYS A 2 -7.80 -0.35 12.07
C LYS A 2 -6.64 -0.02 11.13
N GLN A 3 -5.66 0.71 11.64
CA GLN A 3 -4.39 0.91 10.96
C GLN A 3 -3.37 -0.12 11.44
N VAL A 4 -2.58 -0.65 10.52
CA VAL A 4 -1.50 -1.59 10.80
C VAL A 4 -0.21 -1.13 10.10
N VAL A 5 0.93 -1.52 10.65
CA VAL A 5 2.22 -1.40 9.95
C VAL A 5 2.30 -2.55 8.94
N ALA A 6 2.55 -2.23 7.68
CA ALA A 6 2.69 -3.19 6.59
C ALA A 6 4.07 -2.99 5.93
N PRO A 7 5.02 -3.93 6.12
CA PRO A 7 6.34 -3.86 5.49
C PRO A 7 6.26 -3.85 3.95
N VAL A 8 7.10 -3.05 3.30
CA VAL A 8 7.31 -3.11 1.86
C VAL A 8 8.24 -4.29 1.56
N ILE A 9 7.74 -5.28 0.84
CA ILE A 9 8.51 -6.49 0.46
C ILE A 9 9.07 -6.41 -0.96
N ALA A 10 8.50 -5.57 -1.83
CA ALA A 10 9.05 -5.23 -3.13
C ALA A 10 8.56 -3.85 -3.57
N ASN A 11 9.41 -3.14 -4.32
CA ASN A 11 9.08 -1.86 -4.94
C ASN A 11 9.80 -1.77 -6.30
N SER A 12 9.05 -1.99 -7.37
CA SER A 12 9.59 -2.06 -8.73
C SER A 12 8.99 -0.96 -9.61
N GLU A 13 9.85 -0.21 -10.30
CA GLU A 13 9.41 0.73 -11.33
C GLU A 13 8.94 -0.05 -12.57
N VAL A 14 7.68 0.14 -12.95
CA VAL A 14 7.06 -0.57 -14.09
C VAL A 14 7.00 0.30 -15.34
N MET A 15 7.07 1.62 -15.17
CA MET A 15 7.24 2.66 -16.19
C MET A 15 7.79 3.92 -15.50
N PRO A 16 8.39 4.88 -16.23
CA PRO A 16 8.97 6.07 -15.62
C PRO A 16 8.03 6.77 -14.64
N GLY A 17 8.40 6.78 -13.35
CA GLY A 17 7.64 7.41 -12.27
C GLY A 17 6.44 6.62 -11.74
N VAL A 18 6.20 5.39 -12.21
CA VAL A 18 5.12 4.52 -11.69
C VAL A 18 5.71 3.25 -11.10
N TYR A 19 5.33 3.00 -9.86
CA TYR A 19 5.87 1.92 -9.04
C TYR A 19 4.79 0.92 -8.67
N LEU A 20 5.09 -0.37 -8.84
CA LEU A 20 4.33 -1.48 -8.28
C LEU A 20 4.96 -1.87 -6.94
N ILE A 21 4.20 -1.69 -5.87
CA ILE A 21 4.63 -1.96 -4.49
C ILE A 21 3.90 -3.19 -3.96
N TRP A 22 4.64 -4.09 -3.33
CA TRP A 22 4.08 -5.21 -2.57
C TRP A 22 4.21 -4.93 -1.08
N LEU A 23 3.10 -5.01 -0.37
CA LEU A 23 3.01 -4.80 1.07
C LEU A 23 2.63 -6.12 1.75
N GLU A 24 3.33 -6.47 2.82
CA GLU A 24 2.93 -7.61 3.66
C GLU A 24 1.82 -7.18 4.63
N SER A 25 0.59 -7.59 4.34
CA SER A 25 -0.56 -7.40 5.26
C SER A 25 -1.56 -8.56 5.16
N PRO A 26 -1.33 -9.65 5.93
CA PRO A 26 -2.23 -10.80 5.94
C PRO A 26 -3.67 -10.45 6.33
N GLN A 27 -3.86 -9.41 7.15
CA GLN A 27 -5.17 -9.01 7.65
C GLN A 27 -6.02 -8.33 6.57
N ILE A 28 -5.39 -7.72 5.56
CA ILE A 28 -6.09 -7.12 4.41
C ILE A 28 -6.24 -8.15 3.30
N ALA A 29 -5.16 -8.89 2.99
CA ALA A 29 -5.14 -9.86 1.90
C ALA A 29 -6.17 -10.99 2.08
N SER A 30 -6.44 -11.41 3.32
CA SER A 30 -7.39 -12.49 3.61
C SER A 30 -8.86 -12.13 3.40
N VAL A 31 -9.19 -10.84 3.28
CA VAL A 31 -10.58 -10.35 3.18
C VAL A 31 -10.84 -9.49 1.94
N SER A 32 -9.81 -9.17 1.15
CA SER A 32 -9.93 -8.28 -0.01
C SER A 32 -10.78 -8.88 -1.13
N GLN A 33 -11.58 -8.04 -1.76
CA GLN A 33 -12.41 -8.35 -2.92
C GLN A 33 -12.07 -7.40 -4.09
N PRO A 34 -12.33 -7.81 -5.35
CA PRO A 34 -12.12 -6.96 -6.51
C PRO A 34 -12.85 -5.61 -6.40
N GLY A 35 -12.18 -4.52 -6.80
CA GLY A 35 -12.71 -3.15 -6.77
C GLY A 35 -12.54 -2.40 -5.45
N GLN A 36 -12.01 -3.04 -4.40
CA GLN A 36 -11.66 -2.37 -3.16
C GLN A 36 -10.30 -1.67 -3.25
N PHE A 37 -10.07 -0.74 -2.33
CA PHE A 37 -8.80 -0.01 -2.19
C PHE A 37 -8.43 0.15 -0.71
N VAL A 38 -7.18 0.53 -0.45
CA VAL A 38 -6.65 0.82 0.89
C VAL A 38 -6.27 2.29 0.99
N MET A 39 -6.39 2.84 2.20
CA MET A 39 -5.76 4.11 2.54
C MET A 39 -4.39 3.81 3.14
N VAL A 40 -3.34 4.44 2.61
CA VAL A 40 -1.96 4.27 3.08
C VAL A 40 -1.49 5.56 3.74
N ARG A 41 -0.88 5.44 4.92
CA ARG A 41 -0.18 6.55 5.59
C ARG A 41 1.32 6.32 5.44
N CYS A 42 1.95 7.01 4.50
CA CYS A 42 3.36 6.81 4.12
C CYS A 42 4.37 7.52 5.04
N GLY A 43 3.92 8.36 5.97
CA GLY A 43 4.77 9.18 6.84
C GLY A 43 4.13 10.54 7.09
N GLU A 44 4.80 11.41 7.86
CA GLU A 44 4.29 12.77 8.14
C GLU A 44 4.43 13.73 6.94
N ASP A 45 5.37 13.45 6.03
CA ASP A 45 5.67 14.33 4.89
C ASP A 45 4.82 14.03 3.64
N ALA A 46 4.00 12.97 3.65
CA ALA A 46 3.19 12.55 2.52
C ALA A 46 1.83 13.25 2.50
N LEU A 47 1.83 14.58 2.36
CA LEU A 47 0.62 15.36 2.11
C LEU A 47 0.30 15.37 0.61
N LEU A 48 -0.85 14.81 0.22
CA LEU A 48 -1.46 15.10 -1.09
C LEU A 48 -1.94 16.55 -1.06
N ARG A 49 -1.29 17.43 -1.84
CA ARG A 49 -1.69 18.83 -2.05
C ARG A 49 -2.35 19.00 -3.40
#